data_AF-A0A6P8HS29-F1
#
_entry.id   AF-A0A6P8HS29-F1
#
_cell.length_a   1.000
_cell.length_b   1.000
_cell.length_c   1.000
_cell.angle_alpha   90.00
_cell.angle_beta   90.00
_cell.angle_gamma   90.00
#
_symmetry.space_group_name_H-M   'P 1'
#
loop_
_entity.id
_entity.type
_entity.pdbx_description
1 polymer ?
#
loop_
_entity_poly.entity_id
_entity_poly.type
_entity_poly.pdbx_seq_one_letter_code
_entity_poly.pdbx_strand_id
1 'polypeptide(L)'
;MAALRVQLNLVGFGRRFSRIFNNGQRIRFESSFKRSLAEEEKHAEGTLSNWKKISLFIAIPTTLLIGYKAFFVDHEGHPDPGKYVPYSHIRIRNKAFPWGDGDHSLFHNKHVNFGFEESEEEEPEEGAAEPKEDHFITKFIVDYLMDDPEDNRRRKNEHMALIRHRSIEYLEMKRKKKYPPEPIDLDAILAASSRDKELGVDGY
;
A
#
# COMPACT_ATOMS: atom_id res chain seq x y z
N MET A 1 -98.82 -9.91 46.01
CA MET A 1 -97.97 -8.70 45.96
C MET A 1 -96.58 -9.14 45.51
N ALA A 2 -96.14 -8.87 44.27
CA ALA A 2 -95.19 -7.79 43.93
C ALA A 2 -93.93 -7.79 44.84
N ALA A 3 -92.66 -7.76 44.41
CA ALA A 3 -91.99 -7.50 43.14
C ALA A 3 -90.46 -7.64 43.35
N LEU A 4 -89.73 -7.98 42.26
CA LEU A 4 -88.27 -7.84 41.97
C LEU A 4 -87.22 -8.55 42.86
N ARG A 5 -86.42 -9.51 42.33
CA ARG A 5 -85.14 -9.37 41.56
C ARG A 5 -84.09 -8.55 42.36
N VAL A 6 -82.87 -9.02 42.68
CA VAL A 6 -81.77 -9.53 41.83
C VAL A 6 -80.72 -10.24 42.71
N GLN A 7 -80.27 -11.44 42.30
CA GLN A 7 -78.99 -12.03 42.74
C GLN A 7 -77.83 -11.31 42.04
N LEU A 8 -76.84 -10.84 42.80
CA LEU A 8 -75.59 -10.27 42.27
C LEU A 8 -74.40 -11.03 42.88
N ASN A 9 -74.18 -12.26 42.39
CA ASN A 9 -72.91 -12.98 42.55
C ASN A 9 -72.06 -12.70 41.31
N LEU A 10 -71.11 -11.76 41.41
CA LEU A 10 -70.18 -11.44 40.33
C LEU A 10 -68.81 -12.08 40.62
N VAL A 11 -68.28 -12.71 39.56
CA VAL A 11 -66.87 -13.04 39.28
C VAL A 11 -66.26 -14.27 39.97
N GLY A 12 -66.55 -15.43 39.38
CA GLY A 12 -65.80 -16.67 39.56
C GLY A 12 -65.51 -17.37 38.22
N PHE A 13 -65.14 -16.64 37.15
CA PHE A 13 -64.82 -17.28 35.87
C PHE A 13 -63.82 -16.43 35.05
N GLY A 14 -62.52 -16.54 35.33
CA GLY A 14 -61.54 -15.70 34.61
C GLY A 14 -60.07 -16.07 34.69
N ARG A 15 -59.68 -17.27 35.16
CA ARG A 15 -58.25 -17.64 35.29
C ARG A 15 -57.77 -18.81 34.43
N ARG A 16 -58.64 -19.43 33.61
CA ARG A 16 -58.28 -20.61 32.80
C ARG A 16 -58.12 -20.38 31.29
N PHE A 17 -58.44 -19.19 30.76
CA PHE A 17 -58.27 -18.89 29.33
C PHE A 17 -57.04 -18.03 28.96
N SER A 18 -56.32 -17.47 29.93
CA SER A 18 -55.13 -16.62 29.66
C SER A 18 -53.78 -17.36 29.59
N ARG A 19 -53.71 -18.66 29.92
CA ARG A 19 -52.43 -19.42 29.93
C ARG A 19 -52.07 -20.09 28.61
N ILE A 20 -53.01 -20.22 27.69
CA ILE A 20 -52.78 -20.96 26.43
C ILE A 20 -52.08 -20.08 25.38
N PHE A 21 -52.27 -18.76 25.41
CA PHE A 21 -51.70 -17.85 24.41
C PHE A 21 -50.27 -17.35 24.70
N ASN A 22 -49.78 -17.41 25.95
CA ASN A 22 -48.45 -16.87 26.30
C ASN A 22 -47.32 -17.92 26.29
N ASN A 23 -47.63 -19.20 26.53
CA ASN A 23 -46.62 -20.28 26.46
C ASN A 23 -46.32 -20.75 25.03
N GLY A 24 -47.26 -20.59 24.09
CA GLY A 24 -47.08 -21.01 22.70
C GLY A 24 -46.06 -20.19 21.90
N GLN A 25 -45.86 -18.91 22.25
CA GLN A 25 -44.85 -18.07 21.58
C GLN A 25 -43.43 -18.29 22.13
N ARG A 26 -43.28 -18.50 23.45
CA ARG A 26 -41.97 -18.79 24.06
C ARG A 26 -41.39 -20.14 23.61
N ILE A 27 -42.22 -21.18 23.53
CA ILE A 27 -41.76 -22.52 23.12
C ILE A 27 -41.37 -22.56 21.63
N ARG A 28 -42.06 -21.80 20.77
CA ARG A 28 -41.72 -21.69 19.32
C ARG A 28 -40.48 -20.84 19.06
N PHE A 29 -40.24 -19.81 19.86
CA PHE A 29 -39.05 -18.97 19.73
C PHE A 29 -37.78 -19.73 20.18
N GLU A 30 -37.86 -20.46 21.30
CA GLU A 30 -36.75 -21.33 21.73
C GLU A 30 -36.44 -22.44 20.73
N SER A 31 -37.46 -23.07 20.13
CA SER A 31 -37.23 -24.12 19.13
C SER A 31 -36.68 -23.56 17.82
N SER A 32 -37.11 -22.37 17.40
CA SER A 32 -36.57 -21.67 16.23
C SER A 32 -35.12 -21.24 16.43
N PHE A 33 -34.77 -20.73 17.61
CA PHE A 33 -33.41 -20.30 17.94
C PHE A 33 -32.45 -21.49 18.11
N LYS A 34 -32.88 -22.57 18.77
CA LYS A 34 -32.09 -23.81 18.85
C LYS A 34 -31.85 -24.41 17.46
N ARG A 35 -32.82 -24.27 16.55
CA ARG A 35 -32.70 -24.72 15.16
C ARG A 35 -31.75 -23.84 14.35
N SER A 36 -31.80 -22.50 14.52
CA SER A 36 -30.87 -21.59 13.84
C SER A 36 -29.43 -21.81 14.32
N LEU A 37 -29.19 -22.04 15.61
CA LEU A 37 -27.86 -22.38 16.12
C LEU A 37 -27.34 -23.71 15.54
N ALA A 38 -28.18 -24.73 15.47
CA ALA A 38 -27.80 -26.02 14.87
C ALA A 38 -27.54 -25.91 13.36
N GLU A 39 -28.23 -24.99 12.66
CA GLU A 39 -27.97 -24.68 11.25
C GLU A 39 -26.66 -23.90 11.08
N GLU A 40 -26.38 -22.94 11.96
CA GLU A 40 -25.10 -22.21 12.01
C GLU A 40 -23.92 -23.12 12.30
N GLU A 41 -24.04 -24.05 13.26
CA GLU A 41 -22.99 -25.04 13.57
C GLU A 41 -22.67 -25.92 12.36
N LYS A 42 -23.70 -26.43 11.67
CA LYS A 42 -23.51 -27.23 10.44
C LYS A 42 -22.88 -26.41 9.32
N HIS A 43 -23.31 -25.17 9.15
CA HIS A 43 -22.73 -24.27 8.15
C HIS A 43 -21.27 -23.92 8.48
N ALA A 44 -20.96 -23.70 9.76
CA ALA A 44 -19.62 -23.42 10.26
C ALA A 44 -18.69 -24.63 10.07
N GLU A 45 -19.16 -25.84 10.32
CA GLU A 45 -18.38 -27.08 10.11
C GLU A 45 -17.98 -27.25 8.63
N GLY A 46 -18.94 -27.06 7.71
CA GLY A 46 -18.67 -27.09 6.27
C GLY A 46 -17.71 -25.98 5.83
N THR A 47 -17.91 -24.76 6.34
CA THR A 47 -17.05 -23.60 6.04
C THR A 47 -15.63 -23.82 6.56
N LEU A 48 -15.47 -24.32 7.80
CA LEU A 48 -14.17 -24.62 8.40
C LEU A 48 -13.39 -25.66 7.60
N SER A 49 -14.06 -26.73 7.17
CA SER A 49 -13.45 -27.77 6.33
C SER A 49 -12.92 -27.19 5.01
N ASN A 50 -13.69 -26.31 4.36
CA ASN A 50 -13.27 -25.65 3.13
C ASN A 50 -12.07 -24.71 3.37
N TRP A 51 -12.08 -23.89 4.42
CA TRP A 51 -10.96 -23.00 4.73
C TRP A 51 -9.68 -23.75 5.11
N LYS A 52 -9.79 -24.89 5.78
CA LYS A 52 -8.64 -25.78 6.04
C LYS A 52 -8.02 -26.28 4.75
N LYS A 53 -8.84 -26.73 3.78
CA LYS A 53 -8.35 -27.17 2.47
C LYS A 53 -7.69 -26.02 1.70
N ILE A 54 -8.33 -24.85 1.64
CA ILE A 54 -7.76 -23.68 0.96
C ILE A 54 -6.42 -23.28 1.58
N SER A 55 -6.34 -23.25 2.92
CA SER A 55 -5.11 -22.89 3.62
C SER A 55 -3.98 -23.91 3.33
N LEU A 56 -4.28 -25.20 3.39
CA LEU A 56 -3.29 -26.26 3.18
C LEU A 56 -2.85 -26.39 1.72
N PHE A 57 -3.79 -26.32 0.78
CA PHE A 57 -3.53 -26.61 -0.64
C PHE A 57 -3.21 -25.37 -1.48
N ILE A 58 -3.53 -24.17 -1.01
CA ILE A 58 -3.28 -22.92 -1.76
C ILE A 58 -2.35 -22.01 -0.98
N ALA A 59 -2.68 -21.66 0.26
CA ALA A 59 -1.92 -20.65 1.00
C ALA A 59 -0.51 -21.12 1.33
N ILE A 60 -0.34 -22.36 1.83
CA ILE A 60 0.98 -22.94 2.10
C ILE A 60 1.88 -22.99 0.86
N PRO A 61 1.49 -23.64 -0.26
CA PRO A 61 2.37 -23.69 -1.43
C PRO A 61 2.68 -22.31 -2.01
N THR A 62 1.71 -21.40 -2.01
CA THR A 62 1.94 -20.01 -2.46
C THR A 62 2.95 -19.29 -1.56
N THR A 63 2.83 -19.44 -0.24
CA THR A 63 3.76 -18.83 0.72
C THR A 63 5.15 -19.43 0.61
N LEU A 64 5.27 -20.73 0.39
CA LEU A 64 6.56 -21.40 0.14
C LEU A 64 7.23 -20.88 -1.13
N LEU A 65 6.48 -20.69 -2.22
CA LEU A 65 7.01 -20.12 -3.46
C LEU A 65 7.49 -18.67 -3.28
N ILE A 66 6.70 -17.84 -2.58
CA ILE A 66 7.09 -16.45 -2.28
C ILE A 66 8.30 -16.42 -1.36
N GLY A 67 8.34 -17.26 -0.32
CA GLY A 67 9.47 -17.39 0.58
C GLY A 67 10.73 -17.81 -0.16
N TYR A 68 10.62 -18.80 -1.05
CA TYR A 68 11.73 -19.24 -1.89
C TYR A 68 12.29 -18.09 -2.74
N LYS A 69 11.41 -17.33 -3.41
CA LYS A 69 11.83 -16.15 -4.17
C LYS A 69 12.54 -15.12 -3.28
N ALA A 70 11.97 -14.79 -2.13
CA ALA A 70 12.54 -13.78 -1.24
C ALA A 70 13.92 -14.17 -0.67
N PHE A 71 14.09 -15.43 -0.27
CA PHE A 71 15.31 -15.89 0.40
C PHE A 71 16.42 -16.36 -0.55
N PHE A 72 16.08 -16.87 -1.73
CA PHE A 72 17.06 -17.47 -2.64
C PHE A 72 17.23 -16.72 -3.95
N VAL A 73 16.22 -16.00 -4.43
CA VAL A 73 16.29 -15.30 -5.72
C VAL A 73 16.57 -13.81 -5.52
N ASP A 74 15.84 -13.15 -4.63
CA ASP A 74 15.97 -11.71 -4.39
C ASP A 74 17.02 -11.36 -3.31
N HIS A 75 17.67 -12.37 -2.70
CA HIS A 75 18.66 -12.13 -1.63
C HIS A 75 20.02 -11.65 -2.18
N GLU A 76 20.22 -11.71 -3.50
CA GLU A 76 21.47 -11.31 -4.13
C GLU A 76 21.52 -9.80 -4.34
N GLY A 77 22.35 -9.14 -3.51
CA GLY A 77 22.82 -7.78 -3.72
C GLY A 77 21.77 -6.71 -3.42
N HIS A 78 21.63 -6.34 -2.14
CA HIS A 78 21.14 -5.00 -1.86
C HIS A 78 22.08 -4.02 -2.57
N PRO A 79 21.57 -3.12 -3.44
CA PRO A 79 22.43 -2.16 -4.10
C PRO A 79 23.16 -1.37 -3.03
N ASP A 80 24.49 -1.34 -3.14
CA ASP A 80 25.34 -0.58 -2.23
C ASP A 80 24.76 0.84 -2.13
N PRO A 81 24.30 1.27 -0.94
CA PRO A 81 23.73 2.57 -0.81
C PRO A 81 24.88 3.56 -1.00
N GLY A 82 24.96 4.12 -2.21
CA GLY A 82 26.05 4.99 -2.59
C GLY A 82 26.27 6.16 -1.63
N LYS A 83 27.36 6.91 -1.84
CA LYS A 83 27.85 7.96 -0.94
C LYS A 83 26.73 8.81 -0.33
N TYR A 84 26.76 8.92 1.00
CA TYR A 84 25.80 9.72 1.75
C TYR A 84 25.83 11.19 1.33
N VAL A 85 24.66 11.74 1.01
CA VAL A 85 24.48 13.18 0.74
C VAL A 85 23.61 13.78 1.85
N PRO A 86 24.13 14.74 2.64
CA PRO A 86 23.40 15.34 3.76
C PRO A 86 22.34 16.33 3.27
N TYR A 87 21.17 15.82 2.90
CA TYR A 87 20.02 16.65 2.58
C TYR A 87 19.38 17.23 3.84
N SER A 88 18.96 18.50 3.79
CA SER A 88 18.39 19.24 4.94
C SER A 88 17.13 18.64 5.56
N HIS A 89 16.40 17.81 4.81
CA HIS A 89 15.17 17.16 5.25
C HIS A 89 15.39 15.75 5.82
N ILE A 90 16.62 15.22 5.74
CA ILE A 90 16.95 13.88 6.22
C ILE A 90 17.50 13.99 7.64
N ARG A 91 17.14 13.03 8.51
CA ARG A 91 17.65 12.91 9.89
C ARG A 91 17.48 14.17 10.75
N ILE A 92 16.43 14.96 10.51
CA ILE A 92 16.09 16.09 11.40
C ILE A 92 15.74 15.54 12.79
N ARG A 93 16.38 16.11 13.82
CA ARG A 93 16.14 15.81 15.23
C ARG A 93 15.84 17.09 15.99
N ASN A 94 14.62 17.20 16.52
CA ASN A 94 14.26 18.29 17.42
C ASN A 94 14.54 17.94 18.90
N LYS A 95 14.59 16.65 19.23
CA LYS A 95 14.86 16.10 20.56
C LYS A 95 15.61 14.77 20.41
N ALA A 96 16.46 14.47 21.39
CA ALA A 96 17.13 13.17 21.49
C ALA A 96 16.12 12.05 21.78
N PHE A 97 16.43 10.84 21.31
CA PHE A 97 15.66 9.64 21.64
C PHE A 97 15.82 9.25 23.13
N PRO A 98 14.82 8.61 23.74
CA PRO A 98 14.85 8.25 25.16
C PRO A 98 15.65 6.95 25.46
N TRP A 99 16.48 6.47 24.53
CA TRP A 99 17.29 5.26 24.68
C TRP A 99 18.69 5.46 24.09
N GLY A 100 19.64 4.64 24.56
CA GLY A 100 21.02 4.64 24.10
C GLY A 100 21.63 6.04 24.16
N ASP A 101 22.20 6.44 23.03
CA ASP A 101 22.99 7.64 22.79
C ASP A 101 22.13 8.82 22.32
N GLY A 102 20.81 8.63 22.22
CA GLY A 102 19.87 9.67 21.81
C GLY A 102 19.85 9.95 20.30
N ASP A 103 20.88 9.51 19.56
CA ASP A 103 21.02 9.77 18.13
C ASP A 103 20.75 8.57 17.22
N HIS A 104 20.68 7.36 17.75
CA HIS A 104 20.36 6.17 16.95
C HIS A 104 18.88 5.79 17.09
N SER A 105 18.21 5.58 15.95
CA SER A 105 16.85 5.03 15.93
C SER A 105 16.83 3.62 16.51
N LEU A 106 15.67 3.16 16.99
CA LEU A 106 15.52 1.83 17.61
C LEU A 106 16.04 0.67 16.72
N PHE A 107 15.85 0.77 15.41
CA PHE A 107 16.36 -0.19 14.42
C PHE A 107 17.46 0.45 13.56
N HIS A 108 18.49 1.01 14.19
CA HIS A 108 19.62 1.58 13.47
C HIS A 108 20.58 0.49 12.97
N ASN A 109 20.82 0.46 11.66
CA ASN A 109 21.83 -0.39 11.03
C ASN A 109 22.96 0.49 10.45
N LYS A 110 24.19 0.31 10.94
CA LYS A 110 25.38 1.08 10.55
C LYS A 110 25.67 1.02 9.05
N HIS A 111 25.42 -0.14 8.42
CA HIS A 111 25.71 -0.38 7.00
C HIS A 111 24.79 0.36 6.03
N VAL A 112 23.59 0.77 6.46
CA VAL A 112 22.59 1.39 5.56
C VAL A 112 22.16 2.77 6.02
N ASN A 113 22.32 3.07 7.31
CA ASN A 113 21.97 4.35 7.90
C ASN A 113 23.24 5.22 8.11
N PHE A 114 23.85 5.67 7.02
CA PHE A 114 25.09 6.47 7.01
C PHE A 114 25.06 7.77 7.85
N GLY A 115 26.18 8.47 8.03
CA GLY A 115 26.18 9.87 8.45
C GLY A 115 25.95 10.16 9.94
N PHE A 116 26.08 9.18 10.83
CA PHE A 116 26.24 9.38 12.28
C PHE A 116 27.70 9.24 12.73
N GLU A 117 28.45 8.37 12.06
CA GLU A 117 29.91 8.28 12.09
C GLU A 117 30.38 8.45 10.65
N GLU A 118 31.49 9.17 10.45
CA GLU A 118 32.24 9.16 9.19
C GLU A 118 32.92 7.80 9.11
N SER A 119 32.13 6.73 8.94
CA SER A 119 32.65 5.40 8.68
C SER A 119 33.08 5.39 7.21
N GLU A 120 34.23 6.00 6.94
CA GLU A 120 35.13 5.59 5.86
C GLU A 120 35.76 4.23 6.19
N GLU A 121 34.98 3.30 6.73
CA GLU A 121 35.34 1.89 6.68
C GLU A 121 35.06 1.48 5.23
N GLU A 122 36.04 1.76 4.36
CA GLU A 122 36.29 0.97 3.16
C GLU A 122 36.53 -0.47 3.64
N GLU A 123 35.45 -1.18 3.95
CA GLU A 123 35.48 -2.64 3.94
C GLU A 123 35.93 -3.04 2.52
N PRO A 124 36.87 -4.01 2.41
CA PRO A 124 37.42 -4.41 1.13
C PRO A 124 36.27 -4.70 0.18
N GLU A 125 36.41 -4.35 -1.11
CA GLU A 125 35.54 -4.88 -2.15
C GLU A 125 35.32 -6.37 -1.85
N GLU A 126 34.16 -6.73 -1.28
CA GLU A 126 33.73 -8.11 -1.26
C GLU A 126 33.57 -8.42 -2.73
N GLY A 127 34.66 -8.95 -3.30
CA GLY A 127 34.85 -9.13 -4.72
C GLY A 127 33.59 -9.75 -5.25
N ALA A 128 32.97 -9.05 -6.21
CA ALA A 128 31.73 -9.38 -6.89
C ALA A 128 31.31 -10.80 -6.56
N ALA A 129 30.43 -10.95 -5.56
CA ALA A 129 30.12 -12.22 -4.92
C ALA A 129 30.12 -13.32 -5.99
N GLU A 130 31.07 -14.26 -5.89
CA GLU A 130 31.22 -15.28 -6.93
C GLU A 130 29.85 -15.88 -7.22
N PRO A 131 29.48 -16.09 -8.50
CA PRO A 131 28.16 -16.56 -8.87
C PRO A 131 27.93 -17.89 -8.14
N LYS A 132 27.13 -17.84 -7.07
CA LYS A 132 26.77 -19.04 -6.32
C LYS A 132 26.02 -19.92 -7.31
N GLU A 133 26.43 -21.17 -7.42
CA GLU A 133 25.77 -22.09 -8.35
C GLU A 133 24.28 -22.14 -8.03
N ASP A 134 23.48 -21.62 -8.96
CA ASP A 134 22.03 -21.62 -8.85
C ASP A 134 21.53 -23.03 -8.53
N HIS A 135 20.65 -23.12 -7.53
CA HIS A 135 20.01 -24.38 -7.17
C HIS A 135 19.38 -25.00 -8.44
N PHE A 136 19.44 -26.33 -8.58
CA PHE A 136 19.04 -27.00 -9.84
C PHE A 136 17.63 -26.63 -10.35
N ILE A 137 16.70 -26.33 -9.42
CA ILE A 137 15.33 -25.90 -9.72
C ILE A 137 15.35 -24.47 -10.27
N THR A 138 16.14 -23.57 -9.68
CA THR A 138 16.31 -22.20 -10.17
C THR A 138 16.85 -22.21 -11.58
N LYS A 139 17.91 -22.99 -11.83
CA LYS A 139 18.48 -23.17 -13.18
C LYS A 139 17.43 -23.67 -14.17
N PHE A 140 16.66 -24.70 -13.81
CA PHE A 140 15.60 -25.21 -14.66
C PHE A 140 14.51 -24.16 -14.98
N ILE A 141 14.09 -23.37 -14.00
CA ILE A 141 13.10 -22.30 -14.19
C ILE A 141 13.68 -21.16 -15.04
N VAL A 142 14.93 -20.77 -14.79
CA VAL A 142 15.60 -19.70 -15.53
C VAL A 142 15.83 -20.12 -16.98
N ASP A 143 16.35 -21.33 -17.22
CA ASP A 143 16.69 -21.83 -18.55
C ASP A 143 15.46 -22.18 -19.41
N TYR A 144 14.35 -22.60 -18.78
CA TYR A 144 13.17 -23.10 -19.52
C TYR A 144 11.95 -22.17 -19.47
N LEU A 145 11.82 -21.34 -18.43
CA LEU A 145 10.62 -20.54 -18.20
C LEU A 145 10.86 -19.02 -18.30
N MET A 146 12.11 -18.57 -18.21
CA MET A 146 12.46 -17.15 -18.25
C MET A 146 13.28 -16.80 -19.49
N ASP A 147 13.21 -15.53 -19.91
CA ASP A 147 14.12 -14.97 -20.91
C ASP A 147 15.55 -14.91 -20.34
N ASP A 148 16.55 -14.97 -21.23
CA ASP A 148 17.98 -14.92 -20.88
C ASP A 148 18.27 -13.88 -19.77
N PRO A 149 18.88 -14.27 -18.64
CA PRO A 149 19.05 -13.40 -17.48
C PRO A 149 19.92 -12.17 -17.77
N GLU A 150 20.87 -12.27 -18.72
CA GLU A 150 21.63 -11.12 -19.23
C GLU A 150 20.76 -10.14 -20.01
N ASP A 151 19.83 -10.63 -20.83
CA ASP A 151 18.94 -9.75 -21.60
C ASP A 151 17.94 -9.04 -20.68
N ASN A 152 17.43 -9.74 -19.67
CA ASN A 152 16.58 -9.12 -18.65
C ASN A 152 17.32 -8.04 -17.85
N ARG A 153 18.59 -8.30 -17.48
CA ARG A 153 19.47 -7.29 -16.85
C ARG A 153 19.70 -6.10 -17.77
N ARG A 154 19.97 -6.31 -19.06
CA ARG A 154 20.13 -5.25 -20.06
C ARG A 154 18.87 -4.40 -20.20
N ARG A 155 17.71 -5.01 -20.43
CA ARG A 155 16.42 -4.30 -20.56
C ARG A 155 16.10 -3.47 -19.31
N LYS A 156 16.33 -4.03 -18.11
CA LYS A 156 16.17 -3.30 -16.84
C LYS A 156 17.11 -2.10 -16.77
N ASN A 157 18.38 -2.26 -17.12
CA ASN A 157 19.37 -1.19 -17.07
C ASN A 157 19.06 -0.07 -18.08
N GLU A 158 18.67 -0.43 -19.31
CA GLU A 158 18.22 0.50 -20.35
C GLU A 158 16.98 1.28 -19.90
N HIS A 159 15.99 0.58 -19.32
CA HIS A 159 14.80 1.21 -18.76
C HIS A 159 15.14 2.21 -17.66
N MET A 160 16.00 1.82 -16.71
CA MET A 160 16.44 2.70 -15.64
C MET A 160 17.24 3.90 -16.17
N ALA A 161 18.06 3.72 -17.21
CA ALA A 161 18.78 4.80 -17.87
C ALA A 161 17.82 5.80 -18.54
N LEU A 162 16.79 5.30 -19.23
CA LEU A 162 15.74 6.14 -19.84
C LEU A 162 14.98 6.95 -18.79
N ILE A 163 14.61 6.33 -17.66
CA ILE A 163 13.94 7.01 -16.55
C ILE A 163 14.83 8.13 -15.99
N ARG A 164 16.13 7.88 -15.80
CA ARG A 164 17.09 8.89 -15.36
C ARG A 164 17.23 10.04 -16.37
N HIS A 165 17.31 9.73 -17.66
CA HIS A 165 17.39 10.76 -18.70
C HIS A 165 16.13 11.65 -18.69
N ARG A 166 14.94 11.04 -18.64
CA ARG A 166 13.67 11.77 -18.58
C ARG A 166 13.54 12.61 -17.31
N SER A 167 14.04 12.11 -16.17
CA SER A 167 13.99 12.87 -14.91
C SER A 167 14.93 14.08 -14.94
N ILE A 168 16.12 13.95 -15.54
CA ILE A 168 17.06 15.05 -15.75
C ILE A 168 16.43 16.10 -16.67
N GLU A 169 15.88 15.69 -17.82
CA GLU A 169 15.20 16.59 -18.76
C GLU A 169 14.04 17.34 -18.08
N TYR A 170 13.23 16.64 -17.29
CA TYR A 170 12.15 17.23 -16.51
C TYR A 170 12.66 18.27 -15.49
N LEU A 171 13.76 17.97 -14.80
CA LEU A 171 14.40 18.90 -13.86
C LEU A 171 15.00 20.11 -14.58
N GLU A 172 15.57 19.93 -15.76
CA GLU A 172 16.06 21.03 -16.61
C GLU A 172 14.92 21.92 -17.09
N MET A 173 13.79 21.33 -17.52
CA MET A 173 12.57 22.06 -17.86
C MET A 173 12.05 22.89 -16.68
N LYS A 174 12.11 22.36 -15.45
CA LYS A 174 11.73 23.11 -14.24
C LYS A 174 12.75 24.19 -13.87
N ARG A 175 14.05 23.92 -14.05
CA ARG A 175 15.14 24.88 -13.76
C ARG A 175 15.04 26.09 -14.70
N LYS A 176 14.67 25.87 -15.95
CA LYS A 176 14.33 26.93 -16.91
C LYS A 176 13.03 27.61 -16.45
N LYS A 177 13.15 28.66 -15.65
CA LYS A 177 12.04 29.59 -15.36
C LYS A 177 11.46 30.03 -16.70
N LYS A 178 10.15 29.86 -16.92
CA LYS A 178 9.43 30.29 -18.14
C LYS A 178 9.51 31.82 -18.27
N TYR A 179 10.64 32.33 -18.75
CA TYR A 179 10.68 33.59 -19.48
C TYR A 179 10.22 33.28 -20.91
N PRO A 180 9.49 34.19 -21.58
CA PRO A 180 9.20 34.02 -22.99
C PRO A 180 10.51 33.80 -23.76
N PRO A 181 10.55 32.87 -24.73
CA PRO A 181 11.76 32.66 -25.53
C PRO A 181 12.04 33.91 -26.38
N GLU A 182 13.33 34.29 -26.43
CA GLU A 182 13.93 35.43 -27.16
C GLU A 182 13.72 36.83 -26.53
N PRO A 183 14.69 37.78 -26.67
CA PRO A 183 14.46 39.15 -26.24
C PRO A 183 13.25 39.70 -26.98
N ILE A 184 12.37 40.40 -26.27
CA ILE A 184 11.29 41.15 -26.89
C ILE A 184 11.93 42.03 -27.96
N ASP A 185 11.60 41.81 -29.23
CA ASP A 185 12.04 42.65 -30.34
C ASP A 185 11.32 43.99 -30.23
N LEU A 186 11.85 44.83 -29.34
CA LEU A 186 11.32 46.15 -29.04
C LEU A 186 11.35 47.01 -30.30
N ASP A 187 12.32 46.78 -31.19
CA ASP A 187 12.46 47.53 -32.44
C ASP A 187 11.35 47.14 -33.43
N ALA A 188 11.03 45.84 -33.58
CA ALA A 188 9.88 45.42 -34.38
C ALA A 188 8.54 45.88 -33.79
N ILE A 189 8.39 45.90 -32.46
CA ILE A 189 7.19 46.41 -31.80
C ILE A 189 7.08 47.93 -31.95
N LEU A 190 8.18 48.67 -31.80
CA LEU A 190 8.22 50.13 -32.00
C LEU A 190 7.97 50.48 -33.46
N ALA A 191 8.51 49.72 -34.41
CA ALA A 191 8.24 49.86 -35.84
C ALA A 191 6.78 49.52 -36.21
N ALA A 192 6.19 48.51 -35.58
CA ALA A 192 4.78 48.17 -35.74
C ALA A 192 3.84 49.17 -35.05
N SER A 193 4.32 49.82 -33.98
CA SER A 193 3.59 50.83 -33.19
C SER A 193 3.73 52.24 -33.76
N SER A 194 4.78 52.54 -34.52
CA SER A 194 4.92 53.81 -35.23
C SER A 194 3.98 53.82 -36.42
N ARG A 195 2.71 54.10 -36.15
CA ARG A 195 1.85 54.64 -37.21
C ARG A 195 2.34 56.05 -37.50
N ASP A 196 2.59 56.34 -38.77
CA ASP A 196 2.78 57.71 -39.21
C ASP A 196 1.59 58.53 -38.70
N LYS A 197 1.87 59.66 -38.06
CA LYS A 197 0.81 60.64 -37.80
C LYS A 197 0.27 61.02 -39.17
N GLU A 198 -0.95 60.60 -39.48
CA GLU A 198 -1.68 61.17 -40.61
C GLU A 198 -1.83 62.66 -40.30
N LEU A 199 -0.94 63.45 -40.88
CA LEU A 199 -1.08 64.90 -40.90
C LEU A 199 -2.39 65.18 -41.62
N GLY A 200 -3.29 65.91 -40.96
CA GLY A 200 -4.52 66.37 -41.59
C GLY A 200 -4.20 67.22 -42.82
N VAL A 201 -5.23 67.59 -43.58
CA VAL A 201 -5.10 68.41 -44.81
C VAL A 201 -4.28 69.69 -44.59
N ASP A 202 -4.16 70.13 -43.34
CA ASP A 202 -3.57 71.38 -42.90
C ASP A 202 -2.09 71.23 -42.49
N GLY A 203 -1.53 70.02 -42.52
CA GLY A 203 -0.10 69.79 -42.35
C GLY A 203 0.48 70.01 -40.94
N TYR A 204 -0.35 69.95 -39.88
CA TYR A 204 0.09 69.91 -38.47
C TYR A 204 -0.54 68.75 -37.69
#